data_AF-A0A2M8A025-F1
#
_entry.id   AF-A0A2M8A025-F1
#
_cell.length_a   1.000
_cell.length_b   1.000
_cell.length_c   1.000
_cell.angle_alpha   90.00
_cell.angle_beta   90.00
_cell.angle_gamma   90.00
#
_symmetry.space_group_name_H-M   'P 1'
#
loop_
_entity.id
_entity.type
_entity.pdbx_description
1 polymer ?
#
loop_
_entity_poly.entity_id
_entity_poly.type
_entity_poly.pdbx_seq_one_letter_code
_entity_poly.pdbx_strand_id
1 'polypeptide(L)'
;MKKILFLFLILLTAIGIGFLIHKNPGYVIVSYEGWIVTTSIWIALITLFLAFCVLYFFMRAIKNIALISKRLAHRKKFKFAQKYQRCITQGITSIAQGEFKNAEKYFLKSNHYAASFTNYLLAAKAAHDEQRFEKRDDYLQKALAIDPKARFAITLSQARFYLESDQIDEALGILKQLYQKEPKNKLILSSLKSVYMRTNDTQAMHFILPQLKKYKLISTNEIAMLNSKM
;
A
#
# COMPACT_ATOMS: atom_id res chain seq x y z
N MET A 1 26.55 -21.46 18.99
CA MET A 1 27.89 -21.93 19.40
C MET A 1 27.80 -22.84 20.63
N LYS A 2 27.14 -22.45 21.73
CA LYS A 2 26.94 -23.30 22.93
C LYS A 2 26.34 -24.68 22.66
N LYS A 3 25.36 -24.80 21.76
CA LYS A 3 24.74 -26.09 21.38
C LYS A 3 25.65 -27.03 20.58
N ILE A 4 26.60 -26.48 19.81
CA ILE A 4 27.56 -27.26 19.01
C ILE A 4 28.69 -27.77 19.89
N LEU A 5 29.17 -26.92 20.82
CA LEU A 5 30.11 -27.32 21.87
C LEU A 5 29.53 -28.41 22.79
N PHE A 6 28.25 -28.30 23.14
CA PHE A 6 27.55 -29.31 23.93
C PHE A 6 27.42 -30.66 23.19
N LEU A 7 27.10 -30.63 21.89
CA LEU A 7 27.07 -31.83 21.05
C LEU A 7 28.47 -32.47 20.86
N PHE A 8 29.50 -31.64 20.73
CA PHE A 8 30.89 -32.10 20.66
C PHE A 8 31.34 -32.75 21.97
N LEU A 9 30.94 -32.18 23.12
CA LEU A 9 31.21 -32.75 24.44
C LEU A 9 30.49 -34.09 24.67
N ILE A 10 29.24 -34.20 24.20
CA ILE A 10 28.49 -35.46 24.20
C ILE A 10 29.16 -36.51 23.30
N LEU A 11 29.67 -36.11 22.14
CA LEU A 11 30.39 -37.01 21.24
C LEU A 11 31.70 -37.51 21.86
N LEU A 12 32.47 -36.63 22.50
CA LEU A 12 33.71 -36.97 23.20
C LEU A 12 33.48 -37.93 24.36
N THR A 13 32.41 -37.71 25.14
CA THR A 13 32.03 -38.60 26.24
C THR A 13 31.52 -39.95 25.73
N ALA A 14 30.75 -39.99 24.63
CA ALA A 14 30.32 -41.23 23.99
C ALA A 14 31.49 -42.07 23.46
N ILE A 15 32.51 -41.42 22.86
CA ILE A 15 33.74 -42.08 22.39
C ILE A 15 34.54 -42.65 23.58
N GLY A 16 34.66 -41.89 24.67
CA GLY A 16 35.35 -42.33 25.88
C GLY A 16 34.69 -43.54 26.55
N ILE A 17 33.35 -43.57 26.61
CA ILE A 17 32.59 -44.70 27.15
C ILE A 17 32.71 -45.94 26.25
N GLY A 18 32.71 -45.75 24.93
CA GLY A 18 32.89 -46.85 23.98
C GLY A 18 34.26 -47.53 24.10
N PHE A 19 35.33 -46.78 24.37
CA PHE A 19 36.67 -47.34 24.58
C PHE A 19 36.74 -48.25 25.84
N LEU A 20 35.93 -47.95 26.86
CA LEU A 20 35.86 -48.73 28.11
C LEU A 20 35.17 -50.09 27.95
N ILE A 21 34.40 -50.29 26.87
CA ILE A 21 33.58 -51.48 26.60
C ILE A 21 34.34 -52.54 25.77
N HIS A 22 35.60 -52.30 25.42
CA HIS A 22 36.45 -53.13 24.54
C HIS A 22 36.75 -54.57 25.05
N LYS A 23 36.13 -55.04 26.14
CA LYS A 23 36.26 -56.44 26.62
C LYS A 23 35.27 -57.42 26.00
N ASN A 24 34.20 -56.97 25.33
CA ASN A 24 33.34 -57.80 24.47
C ASN A 24 32.77 -56.93 23.35
N PRO A 25 32.93 -57.28 22.05
CA PRO A 25 32.28 -56.54 20.98
C PRO A 25 30.77 -56.80 21.08
N GLY A 26 30.03 -55.89 21.72
CA GLY A 26 28.59 -56.01 21.73
C GLY A 26 28.04 -55.85 20.30
N TYR A 27 27.07 -56.69 19.96
CA TYR A 27 26.40 -56.71 18.66
C TYR A 27 24.98 -56.17 18.79
N VAL A 28 24.53 -55.45 17.78
CA VAL A 28 23.13 -55.01 17.64
C VAL A 28 22.48 -55.86 16.58
N ILE A 29 21.41 -56.56 16.95
CA ILE A 29 20.59 -57.35 16.04
C ILE A 29 19.31 -56.57 15.78
N VAL A 30 19.08 -56.19 14.52
CA VAL A 30 17.81 -55.62 14.08
C VAL A 30 17.09 -56.69 13.28
N SER A 31 15.91 -57.12 13.75
CA SER A 31 15.08 -58.11 13.07
C SER A 31 13.72 -57.50 12.69
N TYR A 32 13.37 -57.55 11.41
CA TYR A 32 12.06 -57.10 10.90
C TYR A 32 11.59 -58.04 9.79
N GLU A 33 10.42 -58.66 9.95
CA GLU A 33 9.80 -59.61 8.99
C GLU A 33 10.79 -60.62 8.34
N GLY A 34 11.67 -61.21 9.14
CA GLY A 34 12.63 -62.22 8.67
C GLY A 34 13.97 -61.67 8.16
N TRP A 35 14.13 -60.35 8.02
CA TRP A 35 15.43 -59.73 7.80
C TRP A 35 16.16 -59.55 9.12
N ILE A 36 17.25 -60.29 9.32
CA ILE A 36 18.13 -60.20 10.49
C ILE A 36 19.43 -59.54 10.07
N VAL A 37 19.67 -58.32 10.54
CA VAL A 37 20.92 -57.61 10.30
C VAL A 37 21.70 -57.55 11.62
N THR A 38 22.80 -58.29 11.69
CA THR A 38 23.78 -58.26 12.77
C THR A 38 24.85 -57.22 12.47
N THR A 39 24.85 -56.11 13.23
CA THR A 39 25.86 -55.05 13.09
C THR A 39 26.66 -54.89 14.38
N SER A 40 27.88 -54.37 14.26
CA SER A 40 28.65 -53.95 15.44
C SER A 40 27.97 -52.74 16.09
N ILE A 41 27.97 -52.68 17.44
CA ILE A 41 27.52 -51.49 18.18
C ILE A 41 28.14 -50.20 17.62
N TRP A 42 29.41 -50.24 17.23
CA TRP A 42 30.11 -49.08 16.67
C TRP A 42 29.49 -48.58 15.36
N ILE A 43 29.14 -49.50 14.47
CA ILE A 43 28.51 -49.16 13.19
C ILE A 43 27.12 -48.57 13.44
N ALA A 44 26.32 -49.19 14.31
CA ALA A 44 25.02 -48.66 14.69
C ALA A 44 25.10 -47.24 15.28
N LEU A 45 26.11 -46.97 16.13
CA LEU A 45 26.33 -45.68 16.78
C LEU A 45 26.78 -44.61 15.78
N ILE A 46 27.68 -44.95 14.84
CA ILE A 46 28.11 -44.06 13.75
C ILE A 46 26.93 -43.73 12.83
N THR A 47 26.14 -44.74 12.42
CA THR A 47 24.97 -44.54 11.57
C THR A 47 23.91 -43.67 12.24
N LEU A 48 23.64 -43.90 13.53
CA LEU A 48 22.73 -43.06 14.31
C LEU A 48 23.24 -41.61 14.42
N PHE A 49 24.53 -41.43 14.67
CA PHE A 49 25.14 -40.10 14.73
C PHE A 49 25.07 -39.38 13.38
N LEU A 50 25.33 -40.09 12.28
CA LEU A 50 25.23 -39.55 10.93
C LEU A 50 23.79 -39.16 10.58
N ALA A 51 22.82 -40.03 10.89
CA ALA A 51 21.39 -39.75 10.71
C ALA A 51 20.96 -38.51 11.51
N PHE A 52 21.42 -38.37 12.75
CA PHE A 52 21.16 -37.19 13.58
C PHE A 52 21.78 -35.92 12.96
N CYS A 53 23.02 -35.99 12.47
CA CYS A 53 23.68 -34.88 11.78
C CYS A 53 22.89 -34.45 10.55
N VAL A 54 22.50 -35.39 9.69
CA VAL A 54 21.70 -35.13 8.49
C VAL A 54 20.38 -34.46 8.86
N LEU A 55 19.64 -34.99 9.84
CA LEU A 55 18.38 -34.43 10.29
C LEU A 55 18.56 -32.99 10.84
N TYR A 56 19.61 -32.75 11.61
CA TYR A 56 19.93 -31.43 12.15
C TYR A 56 20.24 -30.41 11.03
N PHE A 57 21.07 -30.79 10.05
CA PHE A 57 21.37 -29.95 8.90
C PHE A 57 20.13 -29.70 8.05
N PHE A 58 19.28 -30.72 7.86
CA PHE A 58 18.01 -30.60 7.14
C PHE A 58 17.06 -29.60 7.81
N MET A 59 16.84 -29.72 9.13
CA MET A 59 16.02 -28.75 9.87
C MET A 59 16.61 -27.33 9.80
N ARG A 60 17.93 -27.19 9.83
CA ARG A 60 18.62 -25.90 9.71
C ARG A 60 18.46 -25.30 8.32
N ALA A 61 18.54 -26.11 7.27
CA ALA A 61 18.34 -25.68 5.88
C ALA A 61 16.91 -25.15 5.69
N ILE A 62 15.90 -25.87 6.16
CA ILE A 62 14.49 -25.44 6.10
C ILE A 62 14.29 -24.08 6.80
N LYS A 63 14.84 -23.91 8.01
CA LYS A 63 14.75 -22.64 8.76
C LYS A 63 15.45 -21.49 8.05
N ASN A 64 16.62 -21.73 7.45
CA ASN A 64 17.37 -20.70 6.73
C ASN A 64 16.65 -20.27 5.44
N ILE A 65 16.06 -21.20 4.70
CA ILE A 65 15.30 -20.91 3.48
C ILE A 65 14.07 -20.04 3.80
N ALA A 66 13.36 -20.35 4.89
CA ALA A 66 12.22 -19.55 5.36
C ALA A 66 12.62 -18.11 5.75
N LEU A 67 13.81 -17.90 6.32
CA LEU A 67 14.32 -16.57 6.69
C LEU A 67 14.81 -15.77 5.47
N ILE A 68 15.38 -16.43 4.45
CA ILE A 68 15.80 -15.79 3.19
C ILE A 68 14.58 -15.22 2.44
N SER A 69 13.46 -15.96 2.42
CA SER A 69 12.20 -15.49 1.84
C SER A 69 11.72 -14.17 2.48
N LYS A 70 11.78 -14.06 3.81
CA LYS A 70 11.40 -12.82 4.52
C LYS A 70 12.32 -11.64 4.19
N ARG A 71 13.64 -11.86 4.10
CA ARG A 71 14.61 -10.82 3.71
C ARG A 71 14.42 -10.36 2.26
N LEU A 72 14.14 -11.29 1.35
CA LEU A 72 13.85 -10.98 -0.06
C LEU A 72 12.52 -10.24 -0.22
N ALA A 73 11.48 -10.62 0.54
CA ALA A 73 10.21 -9.93 0.56
C ALA A 73 10.36 -8.47 1.04
N HIS A 74 11.16 -8.24 2.09
CA HIS A 74 11.45 -6.89 2.57
C HIS A 74 12.21 -6.05 1.52
N ARG A 75 13.22 -6.63 0.85
CA ARG A 75 13.93 -5.96 -0.26
C ARG A 75 13.01 -5.65 -1.44
N LYS A 76 12.08 -6.55 -1.79
CA LYS A 76 11.07 -6.31 -2.83
C LYS A 76 10.16 -5.15 -2.47
N LYS A 77 9.63 -5.12 -1.23
CA LYS A 77 8.81 -4.00 -0.73
C LYS A 77 9.55 -2.67 -0.81
N PHE A 78 10.82 -2.63 -0.38
CA PHE A 78 11.64 -1.43 -0.46
C PHE A 78 11.87 -0.96 -1.90
N LYS A 79 12.17 -1.89 -2.82
CA LYS A 79 12.29 -1.56 -4.26
C LYS A 79 10.98 -1.06 -4.85
N PHE A 80 9.84 -1.64 -4.49
CA PHE A 80 8.52 -1.21 -4.96
C PHE A 80 8.19 0.20 -4.45
N ALA A 81 8.46 0.48 -3.17
CA ALA A 81 8.27 1.82 -2.61
C ALA A 81 9.12 2.88 -3.34
N GLN A 82 10.40 2.58 -3.62
CA GLN A 82 11.24 3.48 -4.42
C GLN A 82 10.72 3.70 -5.83
N LYS A 83 10.28 2.63 -6.52
CA LYS A 83 9.72 2.74 -7.86
C LYS A 83 8.41 3.53 -7.88
N TYR A 84 7.55 3.31 -6.88
CA TYR A 84 6.33 4.09 -6.67
C TYR A 84 6.66 5.58 -6.52
N GLN A 85 7.58 5.92 -5.60
CA GLN A 85 7.97 7.31 -5.37
C GLN A 85 8.52 7.96 -6.64
N ARG A 86 9.39 7.26 -7.39
CA ARG A 86 9.90 7.76 -8.68
C ARG A 86 8.78 8.04 -9.68
N CYS A 87 7.81 7.12 -9.83
CA CYS A 87 6.69 7.34 -10.73
C CYS A 87 5.82 8.52 -10.29
N ILE A 88 5.53 8.67 -8.99
CA ILE A 88 4.77 9.83 -8.49
C ILE A 88 5.52 11.13 -8.74
N THR A 89 6.81 11.19 -8.42
CA THR A 89 7.64 12.38 -8.67
C THR A 89 7.67 12.73 -10.16
N GLN A 90 7.92 11.76 -11.02
CA GLN A 90 7.91 11.97 -12.47
C GLN A 90 6.55 12.45 -12.98
N GLY A 91 5.45 11.87 -12.47
CA GLY A 91 4.10 12.29 -12.85
C GLY A 91 3.80 13.73 -12.44
N ILE A 92 4.17 14.13 -11.22
CA ILE A 92 4.00 15.51 -10.73
C ILE A 92 4.89 16.48 -11.54
N THR A 93 6.14 16.11 -11.81
CA THR A 93 7.04 16.91 -12.66
C THR A 93 6.47 17.08 -14.07
N SER A 94 5.91 16.02 -14.67
CA SER A 94 5.25 16.10 -15.98
C SER A 94 4.02 17.01 -15.95
N ILE A 95 3.19 16.99 -14.90
CA ILE A 95 2.11 17.99 -14.74
C ILE A 95 2.67 19.41 -14.73
N ALA A 96 3.74 19.66 -13.95
CA ALA A 96 4.35 20.99 -13.86
C ALA A 96 4.94 21.47 -15.20
N GLN A 97 5.34 20.55 -16.07
CA GLN A 97 5.85 20.82 -17.42
C GLN A 97 4.72 20.93 -18.47
N GLY A 98 3.45 20.67 -18.10
CA GLY A 98 2.32 20.61 -19.03
C GLY A 98 2.24 19.31 -19.85
N GLU A 99 3.08 18.32 -19.54
CA GLU A 99 3.08 17.01 -20.21
C GLU A 99 2.08 16.03 -19.59
N PHE A 100 0.78 16.35 -19.66
CA PHE A 100 -0.25 15.62 -18.92
C PHE A 100 -0.41 14.16 -19.39
N LYS A 101 -0.22 13.85 -20.68
CA LYS A 101 -0.20 12.45 -21.18
C LYS A 101 0.91 11.62 -20.54
N ASN A 102 2.08 12.19 -20.30
CA ASN A 102 3.18 11.50 -19.62
C ASN A 102 2.87 11.35 -18.12
N ALA A 103 2.30 12.38 -17.50
CA ALA A 103 1.84 12.32 -16.12
C ALA A 103 0.82 11.19 -15.89
N GLU A 104 -0.21 11.09 -16.74
CA GLU A 104 -1.21 10.02 -16.74
C GLU A 104 -0.53 8.64 -16.75
N LYS A 105 0.42 8.42 -17.67
CA LYS A 105 1.17 7.15 -17.76
C LYS A 105 1.94 6.84 -16.48
N TYR A 106 2.60 7.83 -15.88
CA TYR A 106 3.35 7.64 -14.64
C TYR A 106 2.45 7.31 -13.44
N PHE A 107 1.30 7.98 -13.32
CA PHE A 107 0.31 7.68 -12.26
C PHE A 107 -0.36 6.32 -12.45
N LEU A 108 -0.68 5.92 -13.69
CA LEU A 108 -1.20 4.58 -13.95
C LEU A 108 -0.14 3.51 -13.68
N LYS A 109 1.12 3.75 -14.05
CA LYS A 109 2.23 2.84 -13.77
C LYS A 109 2.50 2.69 -12.27
N SER A 110 2.26 3.73 -11.46
CA SER A 110 2.47 3.66 -10.01
C SER A 110 1.53 2.65 -9.32
N ASN A 111 0.34 2.40 -9.90
CA ASN A 111 -0.60 1.38 -9.41
C ASN A 111 -0.05 -0.05 -9.44
N HIS A 112 0.92 -0.37 -10.32
CA HIS A 112 1.59 -1.67 -10.30
C HIS A 112 2.47 -1.88 -9.06
N TYR A 113 2.91 -0.80 -8.41
CA TYR A 113 3.75 -0.86 -7.22
C TYR A 113 2.95 -0.70 -5.92
N ALA A 114 1.99 0.22 -5.91
CA ALA A 114 1.04 0.42 -4.83
C ALA A 114 -0.24 1.06 -5.38
N ALA A 115 -1.28 0.24 -5.53
CA ALA A 115 -2.60 0.73 -5.94
C ALA A 115 -3.18 1.66 -4.86
N SER A 116 -3.65 2.84 -5.28
CA SER A 116 -4.24 3.84 -4.38
C SER A 116 -5.27 4.66 -5.14
N PHE A 117 -6.36 5.05 -4.46
CA PHE A 117 -7.35 5.97 -5.02
C PHE A 117 -6.69 7.29 -5.44
N THR A 118 -5.63 7.71 -4.75
CA THR A 118 -4.88 8.94 -5.05
C THR A 118 -4.21 8.87 -6.42
N ASN A 119 -3.67 7.72 -6.82
CA ASN A 119 -3.01 7.57 -8.11
C ASN A 119 -4.02 7.75 -9.25
N TYR A 120 -5.21 7.16 -9.12
CA TYR A 120 -6.28 7.33 -10.10
C TYR A 120 -6.85 8.74 -10.06
N LEU A 121 -6.94 9.39 -8.90
CA LEU A 121 -7.35 10.79 -8.81
C LEU A 121 -6.36 11.73 -9.52
N LEU A 122 -5.05 11.48 -9.38
CA LEU A 122 -4.01 12.22 -10.11
C LEU A 122 -4.06 11.94 -11.62
N ALA A 123 -4.32 10.69 -12.02
CA ALA A 123 -4.56 10.36 -13.43
C ALA A 123 -5.82 11.06 -13.98
N ALA A 124 -6.89 11.15 -13.18
CA ALA A 124 -8.11 11.89 -13.52
C ALA A 124 -7.82 13.39 -13.72
N LYS A 125 -7.00 14.00 -12.85
CA LYS A 125 -6.55 15.38 -13.02
C LYS A 125 -5.77 15.57 -14.32
N ALA A 126 -4.79 14.70 -14.60
CA ALA A 126 -4.03 14.77 -15.86
C ALA A 126 -4.92 14.57 -17.10
N ALA A 127 -5.93 13.69 -17.04
CA ALA A 127 -6.91 13.53 -18.11
C ALA A 127 -7.82 14.76 -18.27
N HIS A 128 -8.22 15.37 -17.16
CA HIS A 128 -9.01 16.60 -17.14
C HIS A 128 -8.27 17.78 -17.76
N ASP A 129 -6.98 17.96 -17.46
CA ASP A 129 -6.15 19.03 -18.02
C ASP A 129 -5.93 18.87 -19.53
N GLU A 130 -6.05 17.65 -20.04
CA GLU A 130 -6.07 17.33 -21.48
C GLU A 130 -7.47 17.38 -22.09
N GLN A 131 -8.47 17.85 -21.35
CA GLN A 131 -9.88 17.91 -21.76
C GLN A 131 -10.48 16.55 -22.14
N ARG A 132 -9.90 15.45 -21.66
CA ARG A 132 -10.37 14.06 -21.89
C ARG A 132 -11.33 13.66 -20.76
N PHE A 133 -12.54 14.21 -20.79
CA PHE A 133 -13.52 14.07 -19.71
C PHE A 133 -14.03 12.63 -19.50
N GLU A 134 -14.19 11.84 -20.56
CA GLU A 134 -14.58 10.42 -20.42
C GLU A 134 -13.56 9.63 -19.61
N LYS A 135 -12.26 9.83 -19.88
CA LYS A 135 -11.17 9.20 -19.12
C LYS A 135 -11.10 9.70 -17.69
N ARG A 136 -11.31 11.00 -17.47
CA ARG A 136 -11.38 11.59 -16.13
C ARG A 136 -12.44 10.84 -15.31
N ASP A 137 -13.62 10.63 -15.87
CA ASP A 137 -14.74 10.01 -15.16
C ASP A 137 -14.51 8.50 -14.91
N ASP A 138 -13.92 7.78 -15.88
CA ASP A 138 -13.47 6.39 -15.68
C ASP A 138 -12.44 6.28 -14.54
N TYR A 139 -11.46 7.19 -14.48
CA TYR A 139 -10.48 7.19 -13.39
C TYR A 139 -11.08 7.54 -12.03
N LEU A 140 -12.06 8.44 -11.97
CA LEU A 140 -12.80 8.72 -10.73
C LEU A 140 -13.59 7.50 -10.25
N GLN A 141 -14.21 6.74 -11.16
CA GLN A 141 -14.87 5.48 -10.83
C GLN A 141 -13.88 4.44 -10.30
N LYS A 142 -12.72 4.29 -10.96
CA LYS A 142 -11.65 3.40 -10.49
C LYS A 142 -11.11 3.81 -9.12
N ALA A 143 -10.99 5.10 -8.84
CA ALA A 143 -10.60 5.60 -7.53
C ALA A 143 -11.63 5.21 -6.44
N LEU A 144 -12.93 5.34 -6.74
CA LEU A 144 -14.02 4.93 -5.84
C LEU A 144 -14.05 3.42 -5.60
N ALA A 145 -13.75 2.61 -6.63
CA ALA A 145 -13.70 1.16 -6.51
C ALA A 145 -12.56 0.69 -5.59
N ILE A 146 -11.43 1.41 -5.56
CA ILE A 146 -10.28 1.09 -4.71
C ILE A 146 -10.55 1.45 -3.25
N ASP A 147 -11.08 2.64 -3.00
CA ASP A 147 -11.41 3.07 -1.64
C ASP A 147 -12.77 3.77 -1.59
N PRO A 148 -13.84 3.02 -1.33
CA PRO A 148 -15.18 3.59 -1.15
C PRO A 148 -15.27 4.58 0.03
N LYS A 149 -14.36 4.49 1.02
CA LYS A 149 -14.35 5.41 2.16
C LYS A 149 -13.85 6.80 1.75
N ALA A 150 -13.04 6.89 0.70
CA ALA A 150 -12.56 8.15 0.14
C ALA A 150 -13.62 8.86 -0.74
N ARG A 151 -14.86 8.35 -0.83
CA ARG A 151 -15.93 8.88 -1.68
C ARG A 151 -16.12 10.38 -1.55
N PHE A 152 -16.13 10.91 -0.33
CA PHE A 152 -16.30 12.35 -0.11
C PHE A 152 -15.22 13.17 -0.81
N ALA A 153 -13.94 12.80 -0.64
CA ALA A 153 -12.82 13.51 -1.25
C ALA A 153 -12.86 13.40 -2.79
N ILE A 154 -13.14 12.22 -3.32
CA ILE A 154 -13.21 11.99 -4.76
C ILE A 154 -14.36 12.78 -5.39
N THR A 155 -15.55 12.77 -4.78
CA THR A 155 -16.71 13.53 -5.26
C THR A 155 -16.50 15.04 -5.16
N LEU A 156 -15.81 15.53 -4.12
CA LEU A 156 -15.44 16.95 -4.04
C LEU A 156 -14.45 17.34 -5.15
N SER A 157 -13.45 16.50 -5.43
CA SER A 157 -12.54 16.72 -6.56
C SER A 157 -13.27 16.69 -7.90
N GLN A 158 -14.24 15.79 -8.07
CA GLN A 158 -15.08 15.73 -9.27
C GLN A 158 -15.86 17.04 -9.47
N ALA A 159 -16.50 17.58 -8.43
CA ALA A 159 -17.17 18.87 -8.50
C ALA A 159 -16.21 20.00 -8.90
N ARG A 160 -14.97 19.98 -8.39
CA ARG A 160 -13.95 20.96 -8.78
C ARG A 160 -13.53 20.84 -10.24
N PHE A 161 -13.41 19.62 -10.78
CA PHE A 161 -13.14 19.43 -12.20
C PHE A 161 -14.29 19.96 -13.07
N TYR A 162 -15.54 19.78 -12.66
CA TYR A 162 -16.67 20.42 -13.36
C TYR A 162 -16.57 21.95 -13.33
N LEU A 163 -16.19 22.56 -12.20
CA LEU A 163 -15.96 24.00 -12.13
C LEU A 163 -14.82 24.49 -13.02
N GLU A 164 -13.71 23.75 -13.07
CA GLU A 164 -12.54 24.03 -13.92
C GLU A 164 -12.87 23.92 -15.42
N SER A 165 -13.85 23.08 -15.79
CA SER A 165 -14.33 22.92 -17.17
C SER A 165 -15.58 23.75 -17.52
N ASP A 166 -15.97 24.71 -16.68
CA ASP A 166 -17.15 25.56 -16.87
C ASP A 166 -18.49 24.80 -16.91
N GLN A 167 -18.52 23.57 -16.38
CA GLN A 167 -19.70 22.72 -16.23
C GLN A 167 -20.39 23.04 -14.88
N ILE A 168 -21.04 24.21 -14.83
CA ILE A 168 -21.50 24.82 -13.56
C ILE A 168 -22.67 24.06 -12.94
N ASP A 169 -23.61 23.58 -13.74
CA ASP A 169 -24.82 22.92 -13.25
C ASP A 169 -24.49 21.58 -12.59
N GLU A 170 -23.61 20.78 -13.21
CA GLU A 170 -23.12 19.52 -12.68
C GLU A 170 -22.34 19.73 -11.38
N ALA A 171 -21.45 20.74 -11.36
CA ALA A 171 -20.71 21.10 -10.16
C ALA A 171 -21.65 21.51 -9.02
N LEU A 172 -22.66 22.34 -9.30
CA LEU A 172 -23.61 22.83 -8.31
C LEU A 172 -24.43 21.70 -7.72
N GLY A 173 -24.91 20.77 -8.54
CA GLY A 173 -25.64 19.58 -8.09
C GLY A 173 -24.85 18.77 -7.09
N ILE A 174 -23.58 18.48 -7.41
CA ILE A 174 -22.69 17.72 -6.51
C ILE A 174 -22.38 18.52 -5.23
N LEU A 175 -22.06 19.80 -5.35
CA LEU A 175 -21.73 20.64 -4.19
C LEU A 175 -22.91 20.81 -3.23
N LYS A 176 -24.14 20.93 -3.73
CA LYS A 176 -25.35 20.96 -2.90
C LYS A 176 -25.52 19.66 -2.10
N GLN A 177 -25.32 18.50 -2.74
CA GLN A 177 -25.38 17.20 -2.05
C GLN A 177 -24.27 17.07 -0.99
N LEU A 178 -23.05 17.50 -1.28
CA LEU A 178 -21.95 17.49 -0.32
C LEU A 178 -22.20 18.47 0.85
N TYR A 179 -22.76 19.65 0.56
CA TYR A 179 -23.08 20.66 1.57
C TYR A 179 -24.16 20.18 2.55
N GLN A 180 -25.17 19.44 2.09
CA GLN A 180 -26.17 18.83 2.99
C GLN A 180 -25.54 17.87 4.01
N LYS A 181 -24.46 17.17 3.62
CA LYS A 181 -23.75 16.22 4.49
C LYS A 181 -22.76 16.91 5.41
N GLU A 182 -21.98 17.85 4.88
CA GLU A 182 -20.95 18.57 5.63
C GLU A 182 -21.04 20.10 5.43
N PRO A 183 -22.02 20.78 6.04
CA PRO A 183 -22.26 22.21 5.79
C PRO A 183 -21.14 23.12 6.34
N LYS A 184 -20.31 22.60 7.25
CA LYS A 184 -19.21 23.35 7.88
C LYS A 184 -17.88 23.25 7.12
N ASN A 185 -17.83 22.47 6.03
CA ASN A 185 -16.59 22.25 5.30
C ASN A 185 -16.23 23.49 4.47
N LYS A 186 -15.08 24.11 4.80
CA LYS A 186 -14.61 25.36 4.19
C LYS A 186 -14.41 25.23 2.68
N LEU A 187 -13.97 24.06 2.20
CA LEU A 187 -13.73 23.84 0.77
C LEU A 187 -15.05 23.88 -0.01
N ILE A 188 -16.09 23.20 0.50
CA ILE A 188 -17.43 23.22 -0.11
C ILE A 188 -17.97 24.65 -0.16
N LEU A 189 -17.87 25.37 0.94
CA LEU A 189 -18.32 26.77 1.02
C LEU A 189 -17.59 27.66 0.01
N SER A 190 -16.28 27.49 -0.14
CA SER A 190 -15.49 28.25 -1.11
C SER A 190 -15.90 27.93 -2.55
N SER A 191 -16.13 26.65 -2.87
CA SER A 191 -16.58 26.23 -4.20
C SER A 191 -18.00 26.72 -4.51
N LEU A 192 -18.94 26.62 -3.56
CA LEU A 192 -20.29 27.18 -3.71
C LEU A 192 -20.27 28.70 -3.90
N LYS A 193 -19.40 29.42 -3.16
CA LYS A 193 -19.20 30.86 -3.36
C LYS A 193 -18.80 31.14 -4.82
N SER A 194 -17.80 30.43 -5.33
CA SER A 194 -17.34 30.58 -6.72
C SER A 194 -18.45 30.29 -7.73
N VAL A 195 -19.30 29.29 -7.47
CA VAL A 195 -20.47 28.99 -8.32
C VAL A 195 -21.45 30.15 -8.32
N TYR A 196 -21.94 30.56 -7.15
CA TYR A 196 -22.97 31.59 -7.05
C TYR A 196 -22.51 32.96 -7.54
N MET A 197 -21.21 33.26 -7.43
CA MET A 197 -20.63 34.45 -8.05
C MET A 197 -20.67 34.39 -9.59
N ARG A 198 -20.42 33.23 -10.19
CA ARG A 198 -20.46 33.04 -11.65
C ARG A 198 -21.88 33.06 -12.20
N THR A 199 -22.82 32.44 -11.48
CA THR A 199 -24.24 32.38 -11.90
C THR A 199 -25.03 33.63 -11.53
N ASN A 200 -24.43 34.59 -10.81
CA ASN A 200 -25.12 35.75 -10.21
C ASN A 200 -26.36 35.36 -9.36
N ASP A 201 -26.36 34.16 -8.76
CA ASP A 201 -27.44 33.71 -7.89
C ASP A 201 -27.33 34.36 -6.50
N THR A 202 -27.88 35.56 -6.40
CA THR A 202 -27.85 36.40 -5.19
C THR A 202 -28.66 35.78 -4.06
N GLN A 203 -29.73 35.05 -4.37
CA GLN A 203 -30.58 34.40 -3.37
C GLN A 203 -29.84 33.26 -2.67
N ALA A 204 -29.24 32.35 -3.45
CA ALA A 204 -28.49 31.24 -2.89
C ALA A 204 -27.21 31.70 -2.17
N MET A 205 -26.57 32.78 -2.66
CA MET A 205 -25.44 33.41 -1.97
C MET A 205 -25.83 33.94 -0.59
N HIS A 206 -27.00 34.59 -0.46
CA HIS A 206 -27.47 35.13 0.82
C HIS A 206 -27.61 34.03 1.89
N PHE A 207 -28.05 32.83 1.51
CA PHE A 207 -28.20 31.70 2.44
C PHE A 207 -26.85 31.25 3.04
N ILE A 208 -25.78 31.23 2.24
CA ILE A 208 -24.45 30.79 2.70
C ILE A 208 -23.60 31.93 3.27
N LEU A 209 -23.98 33.19 3.04
CA LEU A 209 -23.23 34.38 3.44
C LEU A 209 -22.88 34.44 4.94
N PRO A 210 -23.77 34.08 5.89
CA PRO A 210 -23.42 34.09 7.32
C PRO A 210 -22.27 33.13 7.65
N GLN A 211 -22.25 31.96 6.99
CA GLN A 211 -21.20 30.96 7.18
C GLN A 211 -19.90 31.41 6.51
N LEU A 212 -19.97 32.00 5.31
CA LEU A 212 -18.81 32.58 4.63
C LEU A 212 -18.15 33.69 5.46
N LYS A 213 -18.94 34.57 6.08
CA LYS A 213 -18.45 35.60 7.02
C LYS A 213 -17.80 34.97 8.24
N LYS A 214 -18.45 33.99 8.87
CA LYS A 214 -17.91 33.27 10.04
C LYS A 214 -16.54 32.64 9.78
N TYR A 215 -16.34 32.07 8.59
CA TYR A 215 -15.08 31.42 8.21
C TYR A 215 -14.09 32.32 7.47
N LYS A 216 -14.39 33.63 7.33
CA LYS A 216 -13.56 34.61 6.61
C LYS A 216 -13.26 34.21 5.16
N LEU A 217 -14.23 33.58 4.48
CA LEU A 217 -14.10 33.09 3.11
C LEU A 217 -14.57 34.10 2.05
N ILE A 218 -15.04 35.27 2.47
CA ILE A 218 -15.52 36.36 1.62
C ILE A 218 -14.88 37.68 2.05
N SER A 219 -14.43 38.49 1.10
CA SER A 219 -13.79 39.79 1.39
C SER A 219 -14.84 40.89 1.61
N THR A 220 -14.46 41.97 2.29
CA THR A 220 -15.35 43.12 2.54
C THR A 220 -15.81 43.78 1.23
N ASN A 221 -14.94 43.79 0.20
CA ASN A 221 -15.26 44.31 -1.13
C ASN A 221 -16.26 43.41 -1.88
N GLU A 222 -16.12 42.09 -1.77
CA GLU A 222 -17.07 41.12 -2.34
C GLU A 222 -18.46 41.26 -1.70
N ILE A 223 -18.52 41.54 -0.38
CA ILE A 223 -19.79 41.80 0.32
C ILE A 223 -20.43 43.10 -0.18
N ALA A 224 -19.64 44.16 -0.38
CA ALA A 224 -20.15 45.45 -0.87
C ALA A 224 -20.74 45.33 -2.28
N MET A 225 -20.10 44.58 -3.19
CA MET A 225 -20.61 44.31 -4.54
C MET A 225 -21.92 43.50 -4.54
N LEU A 226 -22.10 42.61 -3.57
CA LEU A 226 -23.35 41.84 -3.44
C LEU A 226 -24.51 42.73 -2.97
N ASN A 227 -24.23 43.69 -2.08
CA ASN A 227 -25.22 44.63 -1.58
C ASN A 227 -25.58 45.73 -2.61
N SER A 228 -24.68 46.05 -3.54
CA SER A 228 -24.93 47.07 -4.59
C SER A 228 -25.68 46.53 -5.82
N LYS A 229 -25.81 45.20 -5.94
CA LYS A 229 -26.61 44.52 -6.98
C LYS A 229 -28.05 44.23 -6.52
N MET A 230 -28.41 44.68 -5.31
CA MET A 230 -29.79 44.80 -4.83
C MET A 230 -30.38 46.12 -5.29
#